data_AF-A0A7S3SEV1-F1
#
_entry.id   AF-A0A7S3SEV1-F1
#
_cell.length_a   1.000
_cell.length_b   1.000
_cell.length_c   1.000
_cell.angle_alpha   90.00
_cell.angle_beta   90.00
_cell.angle_gamma   90.00
#
_symmetry.space_group_name_H-M   'P 1'
#
loop_
_entity.id
_entity.type
_entity.pdbx_description
1 polymer ?
#
loop_
_entity_poly.entity_id
_entity_poly.type
_entity_poly.pdbx_seq_one_letter_code
_entity_poly.pdbx_strand_id
1 'polypeptide(L)'
;GAQSQSAAAMADKGKPPTDLSALFAGKGKKKPKAMNLNADKPPEPEKPKLRSELIASGELVEEEGWERILRGEKDLMKSCGLVLKEVEADGACLFRAFADQITGNVDEHTAIRERCVDFMEANRADFEP
;
A
#
# COMPACT_ATOMS: atom_id res chain seq x y z
N GLY A 1 -38.31 -46.12 13.30
CA GLY A 1 -39.65 -46.72 13.24
C GLY A 1 -40.59 -45.73 12.58
N ALA A 2 -41.46 -46.25 11.71
CA ALA A 2 -42.67 -45.67 11.11
C ALA A 2 -42.51 -44.34 10.36
N GLN A 3 -42.41 -44.32 9.02
CA GLN A 3 -43.51 -44.45 8.05
C GLN A 3 -44.68 -43.48 8.32
N SER A 4 -44.92 -42.56 7.39
CA SER A 4 -46.17 -42.57 6.64
C SER A 4 -46.05 -41.69 5.40
N GLN A 5 -45.94 -42.37 4.25
CA GLN A 5 -46.37 -41.83 2.97
C GLN A 5 -47.86 -42.15 2.84
N SER A 6 -48.64 -41.28 2.18
CA SER A 6 -49.95 -41.65 1.66
C SER A 6 -50.20 -40.92 0.35
N ALA A 7 -50.82 -41.68 -0.54
CA ALA A 7 -50.67 -41.64 -1.98
C ALA A 7 -51.68 -40.73 -2.69
N ALA A 8 -51.28 -40.44 -3.93
CA ALA A 8 -52.02 -39.89 -5.05
C ALA A 8 -53.52 -40.24 -5.16
N ALA A 9 -54.28 -39.26 -5.65
CA ALA A 9 -55.45 -39.51 -6.50
C ALA A 9 -55.27 -38.71 -7.80
N MET A 10 -55.36 -39.45 -8.91
CA MET A 10 -55.28 -38.98 -10.29
C MET A 10 -56.65 -38.55 -10.81
N ALA A 11 -56.59 -37.75 -11.89
CA ALA A 11 -57.58 -37.57 -12.97
C ALA A 11 -58.51 -36.34 -12.90
N ASP A 12 -58.25 -35.37 -13.79
CA ASP A 12 -59.15 -35.08 -14.91
C ASP A 12 -58.36 -34.41 -16.05
N LYS A 13 -58.22 -35.10 -17.19
CA LYS A 13 -57.57 -34.56 -18.39
C LYS A 13 -58.64 -33.85 -19.23
N GLY A 14 -59.04 -32.67 -18.80
CA GLY A 14 -59.75 -31.70 -19.66
C GLY A 14 -58.85 -31.30 -20.83
N LYS A 15 -59.35 -31.52 -22.05
CA LYS A 15 -58.71 -31.21 -23.34
C LYS A 15 -58.07 -29.80 -23.34
N PRO A 16 -56.82 -29.62 -23.82
CA PRO A 16 -56.23 -28.29 -23.86
C PRO A 16 -57.06 -27.38 -24.79
N PRO A 17 -57.33 -26.12 -24.41
CA PRO A 17 -58.02 -25.19 -25.27
C PRO A 17 -57.24 -25.02 -26.57
N THR A 18 -57.88 -25.38 -27.69
CA THR A 18 -57.30 -25.41 -29.04
C THR A 18 -57.19 -24.03 -29.69
N ASP A 19 -57.30 -22.96 -28.90
CA ASP A 19 -57.39 -21.62 -29.44
C ASP A 19 -56.47 -20.66 -28.67
N LEU A 20 -55.40 -20.25 -29.37
CA LEU A 20 -54.42 -19.27 -28.90
C LEU A 20 -54.92 -17.82 -29.08
N SER A 21 -56.14 -17.63 -29.60
CA SER A 21 -56.74 -16.31 -29.79
C SER A 21 -56.86 -15.51 -28.47
N ALA A 22 -57.04 -16.20 -27.34
CA ALA A 22 -57.10 -15.60 -26.01
C ALA A 22 -55.76 -15.01 -25.52
N LEU A 23 -54.63 -15.48 -26.04
CA LEU A 23 -53.28 -15.00 -25.65
C LEU A 23 -52.93 -13.64 -26.24
N PHE A 24 -53.59 -13.23 -27.34
CA PHE A 24 -53.27 -12.01 -28.07
C PHE A 24 -54.40 -10.96 -28.06
N ALA A 25 -55.51 -11.23 -27.39
CA ALA A 25 -56.61 -10.29 -27.22
C ALA A 25 -56.29 -9.23 -26.15
N GLY A 26 -55.42 -8.28 -26.49
CA GLY A 26 -55.06 -7.17 -25.59
C GLY A 26 -54.05 -6.19 -26.18
N LYS A 27 -54.48 -5.36 -27.14
CA LYS A 27 -53.71 -4.18 -27.55
C LYS A 27 -53.82 -3.09 -26.47
N GLY A 28 -52.85 -3.07 -25.55
CA GLY A 28 -52.62 -1.97 -24.61
C GLY A 28 -51.19 -1.47 -24.75
N LYS A 29 -51.00 -0.32 -25.42
CA LYS A 29 -49.71 0.34 -25.63
C LYS A 29 -49.03 0.65 -24.28
N LYS A 30 -48.07 -0.17 -23.86
CA LYS A 30 -46.97 0.28 -22.99
C LYS A 30 -45.70 -0.34 -23.53
N LYS A 31 -44.80 0.49 -24.08
CA LYS A 31 -43.42 0.04 -24.32
C LYS A 31 -42.91 -0.52 -22.98
N PRO A 32 -42.34 -1.73 -22.92
CA PRO A 32 -41.63 -2.14 -21.71
C PRO A 32 -40.57 -1.07 -21.46
N LYS A 33 -40.64 -0.41 -20.31
CA LYS A 33 -39.59 0.51 -19.87
C LYS A 33 -38.37 -0.38 -19.73
N ALA A 34 -37.30 -0.09 -20.48
CA ALA A 34 -36.05 -0.81 -20.33
C ALA A 34 -35.68 -0.79 -18.84
N MET A 35 -35.69 -1.95 -18.19
CA MET A 35 -35.18 -2.06 -16.84
C MET A 35 -33.68 -1.83 -16.96
N ASN A 36 -33.21 -0.76 -16.33
CA ASN A 36 -31.79 -0.56 -16.20
C ASN A 36 -31.28 -1.60 -15.19
N LEU A 37 -30.61 -2.65 -15.68
CA LEU A 37 -30.03 -3.71 -14.84
C LEU A 37 -28.84 -3.22 -14.00
N ASN A 38 -28.38 -1.98 -14.19
CA ASN A 38 -27.43 -1.30 -13.29
C ASN A 38 -28.12 -0.55 -12.14
N ALA A 39 -29.43 -0.71 -11.93
CA ALA A 39 -30.14 -0.04 -10.83
C ALA A 39 -29.55 -0.35 -9.45
N ASP A 40 -28.90 -1.51 -9.30
CA ASP A 40 -28.20 -1.93 -8.08
C ASP A 40 -26.69 -2.08 -8.31
N LYS A 41 -26.07 -1.24 -9.15
CA LYS A 41 -24.60 -1.16 -9.15
C LYS A 41 -24.20 -0.57 -7.79
N PRO A 42 -23.48 -1.31 -6.92
CA PRO A 42 -22.97 -0.75 -5.68
C PRO A 42 -22.21 0.53 -6.01
N PRO A 43 -22.25 1.57 -5.16
CA PRO A 43 -21.45 2.76 -5.38
C PRO A 43 -20.04 2.31 -5.71
N GLU A 44 -19.53 2.74 -6.87
CA GLU A 44 -18.15 2.45 -7.22
C GLU A 44 -17.29 2.88 -6.04
N PRO A 45 -16.34 2.04 -5.58
CA PRO A 45 -15.45 2.46 -4.51
C PRO A 45 -14.85 3.80 -4.90
N GLU A 46 -14.87 4.76 -3.98
CA GLU A 46 -14.31 6.08 -4.22
C GLU A 46 -12.92 5.89 -4.81
N LYS A 47 -12.70 6.48 -6.00
CA LYS A 47 -11.42 6.36 -6.67
C LYS A 47 -10.36 6.85 -5.69
N PRO A 48 -9.28 6.08 -5.46
CA PRO A 48 -8.24 6.51 -4.55
C PRO A 48 -7.74 7.88 -5.00
N LYS A 49 -7.71 8.84 -4.08
CA LYS A 49 -7.24 10.20 -4.33
C LYS A 49 -5.85 10.14 -4.96
N LEU A 50 -5.62 10.98 -5.97
CA LEU A 50 -4.31 11.07 -6.60
C LEU A 50 -3.31 11.66 -5.59
N ARG A 51 -2.04 11.24 -5.68
CA ARG A 51 -0.98 11.74 -4.79
C ARG A 51 -0.89 13.27 -4.77
N SER A 52 -1.07 13.90 -5.94
CA SER A 52 -1.10 15.36 -6.07
C SER A 52 -2.26 16.02 -5.33
N GLU A 53 -3.42 15.37 -5.28
CA GLU A 53 -4.60 15.88 -4.58
C GLU A 53 -4.44 15.75 -3.06
N LEU A 54 -3.85 14.64 -2.61
CA LEU A 54 -3.48 14.42 -1.22
C LEU A 54 -2.41 15.43 -0.76
N ILE A 55 -1.48 15.80 -1.64
CA ILE A 55 -0.50 16.87 -1.36
C ILE A 55 -1.20 18.23 -1.28
N ALA A 56 -2.07 18.54 -2.24
CA ALA A 56 -2.82 19.80 -2.26
C ALA A 56 -3.79 19.95 -1.08
N SER A 57 -4.36 18.85 -0.57
CA SER A 57 -5.22 18.84 0.61
C SER A 57 -4.44 18.89 1.94
N GLY A 58 -3.11 18.75 1.90
CA GLY A 58 -2.26 18.66 3.09
C GLY A 58 -2.32 17.31 3.81
N GLU A 59 -3.01 16.31 3.26
CA GLU A 59 -3.00 14.93 3.78
C GLU A 59 -1.68 14.20 3.51
N LEU A 60 -0.93 14.62 2.48
CA LEU A 60 0.44 14.20 2.23
C LEU A 60 1.36 15.42 2.14
N VAL A 61 2.58 15.28 2.64
CA VAL A 61 3.63 16.28 2.43
C VAL A 61 4.42 15.89 1.18
N GLU A 62 4.70 16.87 0.32
CA GLU A 62 5.62 16.68 -0.79
C GLU A 62 7.04 16.61 -0.23
N GLU A 63 7.49 15.39 0.02
CA GLU A 63 8.85 15.16 0.50
C GLU A 63 9.79 14.84 -0.65
N GLU A 64 11.00 15.39 -0.54
CA GLU A 64 12.08 15.06 -1.44
C GLU A 64 12.47 13.58 -1.31
N GLY A 65 13.07 13.02 -2.37
CA GLY A 65 13.46 11.61 -2.39
C GLY A 65 14.38 11.23 -1.23
N TRP A 66 15.29 12.12 -0.84
CA TRP A 66 16.25 11.93 0.25
C TRP A 66 15.60 11.96 1.63
N GLU A 67 14.63 12.83 1.87
CA GLU A 67 13.92 12.92 3.15
C GLU A 67 13.19 11.61 3.49
N ARG A 68 12.57 11.00 2.47
CA ARG A 68 11.92 9.69 2.61
C ARG A 68 12.91 8.58 2.95
N ILE A 69 14.09 8.58 2.32
CA ILE A 69 15.14 7.60 2.62
C ILE A 69 15.64 7.79 4.05
N LEU A 70 15.97 9.03 4.43
CA LEU A 70 16.45 9.38 5.77
C LEU A 70 15.43 9.02 6.86
N ARG A 71 14.13 9.23 6.62
CA ARG A 71 13.08 8.79 7.56
C ARG A 71 13.07 7.26 7.69
N GLY A 72 13.14 6.55 6.58
CA GLY A 72 13.21 5.08 6.59
C GLY A 72 14.41 4.57 7.40
N GLU A 73 15.58 5.19 7.23
CA GLU A 73 16.78 4.87 8.02
C GLU A 73 16.62 5.24 9.49
N LYS A 74 16.07 6.42 9.80
CA LYS A 74 15.79 6.84 11.19
C LYS A 74 14.84 5.86 11.88
N ASP A 75 13.80 5.39 11.21
CA ASP A 75 12.85 4.42 11.75
C ASP A 75 13.47 3.02 11.92
N LEU A 76 14.28 2.58 10.95
CA LEU A 76 15.05 1.35 11.07
C LEU A 76 16.00 1.39 12.26
N MET A 77 16.80 2.44 12.40
CA MET A 77 17.72 2.61 13.53
C MET A 77 16.98 2.60 14.87
N LYS A 78 15.85 3.32 14.98
CA LYS A 78 15.02 3.31 16.19
C LYS A 78 14.49 1.92 16.52
N SER A 79 14.10 1.13 15.52
CA SER A 79 13.64 -0.25 15.74
C SER A 79 14.74 -1.15 16.32
N CYS A 80 16.00 -0.83 16.05
CA CYS A 80 17.18 -1.48 16.61
C CYS A 80 17.61 -0.90 17.98
N GLY A 81 16.89 0.09 18.53
CA GLY A 81 17.28 0.80 19.75
C GLY A 81 18.46 1.76 19.56
N LEU A 82 18.76 2.14 18.32
CA LEU A 82 19.82 3.08 17.96
C LEU A 82 19.25 4.45 17.61
N VAL A 83 20.09 5.48 17.66
CA VAL A 83 19.75 6.86 17.28
C VAL A 83 20.73 7.35 16.24
N LEU A 84 20.20 7.98 15.18
CA LEU A 84 21.01 8.61 14.15
C LEU A 84 21.38 10.03 14.62
N LYS A 85 22.67 10.23 14.90
CA LYS A 85 23.22 11.53 15.29
C LYS A 85 23.75 12.25 14.06
N GLU A 86 23.29 13.47 13.84
CA GLU A 86 23.76 14.31 12.75
C GLU A 86 25.16 14.87 13.07
N VAL A 87 26.02 14.90 12.05
CA VAL A 87 27.36 15.50 12.10
C VAL A 87 27.48 16.51 10.97
N GLU A 88 28.40 17.46 11.11
CA GLU A 88 28.65 18.48 10.08
C GLU A 88 28.92 17.84 8.71
N ALA A 89 28.24 18.34 7.69
CA ALA A 89 28.32 17.85 6.32
C ALA A 89 29.54 18.46 5.58
N ASP A 90 30.74 18.14 6.08
CA ASP A 90 32.02 18.60 5.53
C ASP A 90 32.89 17.42 5.04
N GLY A 91 34.09 17.72 4.52
CA GLY A 91 35.05 16.71 4.08
C GLY A 91 35.67 15.87 5.21
N ALA A 92 35.35 16.17 6.48
CA ALA A 92 35.81 15.44 7.65
C ALA A 92 34.70 14.57 8.28
N CYS A 93 33.49 14.54 7.70
CA CYS A 93 32.31 13.90 8.29
C CYS A 93 32.51 12.44 8.73
N LEU A 94 33.28 11.64 7.97
CA LEU A 94 33.63 10.27 8.35
C LEU A 94 34.40 10.23 9.69
N PHE A 95 35.41 11.08 9.83
CA PHE A 95 36.21 11.16 11.06
C PHE A 95 35.44 11.81 12.21
N ARG A 96 34.52 12.74 11.93
CA ARG A 96 33.60 13.30 12.94
C ARG A 96 32.68 12.22 13.50
N ALA A 97 32.12 11.36 12.64
CA ALA A 97 31.31 10.22 13.06
C ALA A 97 32.13 9.24 13.91
N PHE A 98 33.37 8.92 13.51
CA PHE A 98 34.24 8.07 14.32
C PHE A 98 34.64 8.70 15.66
N ALA A 99 34.97 10.00 15.68
CA ALA A 99 35.29 10.70 16.91
C ALA A 99 34.11 10.69 17.88
N ASP A 100 32.89 10.92 17.39
CA ASP A 100 31.68 10.76 18.19
C ASP A 100 31.52 9.36 18.79
N GLN A 101 31.70 8.31 17.98
CA GLN A 101 31.49 6.94 18.43
C GLN A 101 32.60 6.44 19.37
N ILE A 102 33.82 6.95 19.24
CA ILE A 102 34.97 6.51 20.05
C ILE A 102 35.10 7.34 21.33
N THR A 103 34.97 8.66 21.23
CA THR A 103 35.28 9.59 22.32
C THR A 103 34.08 10.41 22.78
N GLY A 104 32.97 10.39 22.03
CA GLY A 104 31.78 11.22 22.30
C GLY A 104 31.94 12.67 21.87
N ASN A 105 33.08 13.03 21.26
CA ASN A 105 33.40 14.41 20.88
C ASN A 105 33.80 14.50 19.41
N VAL A 106 32.93 15.08 18.59
CA VAL A 106 33.15 15.25 17.15
C VAL A 106 34.36 16.12 16.82
N ASP A 107 34.81 16.99 17.73
CA ASP A 107 35.96 17.90 17.52
C ASP A 107 37.30 17.17 17.53
N GLU A 108 37.33 15.92 18.00
CA GLU A 108 38.55 15.09 18.00
C GLU A 108 38.80 14.40 16.65
N HIS A 109 38.02 14.73 15.60
CA HIS A 109 38.11 14.13 14.27
C HIS A 109 39.52 14.22 13.66
N THR A 110 40.28 15.29 13.93
CA THR A 110 41.65 15.46 13.42
C THR A 110 42.59 14.43 14.03
N ALA A 111 42.51 14.18 15.34
CA ALA A 111 43.33 13.20 16.02
C ALA A 111 42.99 11.77 15.56
N ILE A 112 41.71 11.48 15.31
CA ILE A 112 41.30 10.19 14.73
C ILE A 112 41.88 10.02 13.32
N ARG A 113 41.82 11.07 12.49
CA ARG A 113 42.39 11.04 11.14
C ARG A 113 43.89 10.78 11.15
N GLU A 114 44.64 11.46 12.01
CA GLU A 114 46.09 11.25 12.16
C GLU A 114 46.41 9.80 12.50
N ARG A 115 45.73 9.23 13.52
CA ARG A 115 45.90 7.81 13.88
C ARG A 115 45.59 6.85 12.73
N CYS A 116 44.56 7.14 11.93
CA CYS A 116 44.23 6.34 10.75
C CYS A 116 45.36 6.39 9.69
N VAL A 117 45.90 7.58 9.44
CA VAL A 117 47.00 7.75 8.46
C VAL A 117 48.26 7.05 8.95
N ASP A 118 48.66 7.26 10.20
CA ASP A 118 49.83 6.60 10.81
C ASP A 118 49.70 5.06 10.71
N PHE A 119 48.50 4.53 10.94
CA PHE A 119 48.24 3.10 10.80
C PHE A 119 48.37 2.63 9.36
N MET A 120 47.83 3.35 8.38
CA MET A 120 47.96 2.98 6.97
C MET A 120 49.41 3.03 6.50
N GLU A 121 50.19 4.03 6.94
CA GLU A 121 51.61 4.14 6.61
C GLU A 121 52.44 3.01 7.21
N ALA A 122 52.16 2.64 8.46
CA ALA A 122 52.83 1.52 9.12
C ALA A 122 52.49 0.16 8.48
N ASN A 123 51.31 0.03 7.87
CA ASN A 123 50.82 -1.20 7.22
C ASN A 123 50.74 -1.04 5.70
N ARG A 124 51.66 -0.27 5.10
CA ARG A 124 51.62 0.12 3.68
C ARG A 124 51.39 -1.05 2.72
N ALA A 125 51.95 -2.22 3.00
CA ALA A 125 51.78 -3.43 2.18
C ALA A 125 50.32 -3.90 2.05
N ASP A 126 49.46 -3.59 3.03
CA ASP A 126 48.04 -3.98 3.03
C ASP A 126 47.15 -2.96 2.31
N PHE A 127 47.63 -1.72 2.15
CA PHE A 127 46.84 -0.59 1.65
C PHE A 127 47.31 -0.06 0.29
N GLU A 128 48.50 -0.42 -0.19
CA GLU A 128 48.94 -0.12 -1.56
C GLU A 128 48.22 -1.00 -2.59
N PRO A 129 47.79 -0.45 -3.75
CA PRO A 129 47.04 -1.19 -4.78
C PRO A 129 47.87 -2.20 -5.60
#